data_AF-A0A8B6GVD5-F1
#
_entry.id   AF-A0A8B6GVD5-F1
#
_cell.length_a   1.000
_cell.length_b   1.000
_cell.length_c   1.000
_cell.angle_alpha   90.00
_cell.angle_beta   90.00
_cell.angle_gamma   90.00
#
_symmetry.space_group_name_H-M   'P 1'
#
loop_
_entity.id
_entity.type
_entity.pdbx_description
1 polymer ?
#
loop_
_entity_poly.entity_id
_entity_poly.type
_entity_poly.pdbx_seq_one_letter_code
_entity_poly.pdbx_strand_id
1 'polypeptide(L)'
;MPGDSRKEYVLATTANYFGVAVSDGSISALADSRALNNFLDDGNATVEPNENKEQVIVFFKIRPDVITPDNLHNNIIVSSMVDSPLNTLYHAVQKVYAPLMLEDGKWSRNLDPKLQSLISELEAGLGAAMRKQDPSFRGRGKEDDSDNLGSILSPVDEFQYWGDLSKRDERAATYVDLFKPVSKDFGGLDAMSLQDVMELVDITQDALDDVWKCIEYDLYPEPRMKHFMDVIGGSLGRYIQRKLSEEDLWMGKFGPVKESLRSAVSICDRWQGVCETLTGQFWKHFKAHPWKGERYTPDNLKKLSERLDEILTLRIVHEQQIRLLSSQEQKELRTNEAFNSFLGLNPLQYNPYTQPLWNAAVAQYDRVMAPVEQKIAVKLKQQLKGLEGYPQQLLREFQRYKELIKRQNINRDMVSERETLLGQLTVQIREAEDDFQKRTGQRAGGKGIPKGKNLPEIVNSIVYVRQTEARLEETMKTAETLLGDLAGYKKFYKDGHDLLRNLEHGGMNHLMTGQGTF
;
A
#
# COMPACT_ATOMS: atom_id res chain seq x y z
N MET A 1 -28.52 -28.47 41.44
CA MET A 1 -28.72 -27.10 41.93
C MET A 1 -29.91 -26.52 41.17
N PRO A 2 -31.03 -26.19 41.83
CA PRO A 2 -32.09 -25.42 41.19
C PRO A 2 -31.63 -23.97 41.01
N GLY A 3 -31.84 -23.40 39.82
CA GLY A 3 -32.23 -21.99 39.71
C GLY A 3 -31.18 -20.96 39.28
N ASP A 4 -30.22 -21.28 38.40
CA ASP A 4 -29.61 -20.22 37.58
C ASP A 4 -30.27 -20.21 36.20
N SER A 5 -31.35 -19.44 36.07
CA SER A 5 -32.13 -19.32 34.84
C SER A 5 -31.29 -18.89 33.64
N ARG A 6 -30.15 -18.23 33.87
CA ARG A 6 -29.22 -17.79 32.82
C ARG A 6 -28.46 -18.98 32.23
N LYS A 7 -27.97 -19.88 33.09
CA LYS A 7 -27.33 -21.13 32.66
C LYS A 7 -28.34 -22.05 32.01
N GLU A 8 -29.52 -22.18 32.60
CA GLU A 8 -30.61 -23.00 32.04
C GLU A 8 -30.95 -22.57 30.62
N TYR A 9 -31.02 -21.27 30.35
CA TYR A 9 -31.23 -20.76 28.99
C TYR A 9 -30.15 -21.21 28.01
N VAL A 10 -28.87 -20.93 28.31
CA VAL A 10 -27.76 -21.27 27.40
C VAL A 10 -27.68 -22.78 27.16
N LEU A 11 -27.83 -23.58 28.22
CA LEU A 11 -27.79 -25.04 28.15
C LEU A 11 -28.99 -25.61 27.39
N ALA A 12 -30.19 -25.09 27.63
CA ALA A 12 -31.40 -25.51 26.92
C ALA A 12 -31.34 -25.16 25.43
N THR A 13 -30.87 -23.95 25.08
CA THR A 13 -30.68 -23.55 23.68
C THR A 13 -29.64 -24.44 22.99
N THR A 14 -28.54 -24.75 23.67
CA THR A 14 -27.49 -25.65 23.14
C THR A 14 -28.04 -27.07 22.94
N ALA A 15 -28.73 -27.62 23.94
CA ALA A 15 -29.33 -28.94 23.88
C ALA A 15 -30.34 -29.06 22.74
N ASN A 16 -31.22 -28.06 22.60
CA ASN A 16 -32.21 -28.00 21.53
C ASN A 16 -31.57 -27.92 20.14
N TYR A 17 -30.50 -27.13 19.98
CA TYR A 17 -29.81 -26.98 18.69
C TYR A 17 -29.16 -28.30 18.24
N PHE A 18 -28.51 -29.02 19.14
CA PHE A 18 -27.85 -30.30 18.83
C PHE A 18 -28.78 -31.51 18.93
N GLY A 19 -30.06 -31.32 19.26
CA GLY A 19 -31.04 -32.41 19.37
C GLY A 19 -30.75 -33.40 20.50
N VAL A 20 -30.06 -32.96 21.56
CA VAL A 20 -29.73 -33.78 22.73
C VAL A 20 -30.58 -33.37 23.93
N ALA A 21 -30.79 -34.28 24.88
CA ALA A 21 -31.50 -33.94 26.12
C ALA A 21 -30.67 -33.00 26.99
N VAL A 22 -31.31 -32.07 27.72
CA VAL A 22 -30.61 -31.20 28.69
C VAL A 22 -29.94 -32.02 29.80
N SER A 23 -30.48 -33.20 30.10
CA SER A 23 -29.91 -34.16 31.05
C SER A 23 -28.75 -34.98 30.49
N ASP A 24 -28.36 -34.78 29.24
CA ASP A 24 -27.21 -35.46 28.64
C ASP A 24 -25.92 -35.05 29.38
N GLY A 25 -25.01 -36.02 29.56
CA GLY A 25 -23.76 -35.79 30.28
C GLY A 25 -22.87 -34.73 29.63
N SER A 26 -22.93 -34.59 28.31
CA SER A 26 -22.18 -33.57 27.56
C SER A 26 -22.68 -32.15 27.83
N ILE A 27 -24.01 -31.95 27.90
CA ILE A 27 -24.64 -30.67 28.23
C ILE A 27 -24.46 -30.35 29.71
N SER A 28 -24.64 -31.35 30.57
CA SER A 28 -24.48 -31.22 32.03
C SER A 28 -23.07 -30.79 32.40
N ALA A 29 -22.04 -31.28 31.70
CA ALA A 29 -20.65 -30.88 31.89
C ALA A 29 -20.38 -29.40 31.56
N LEU A 30 -21.17 -28.78 30.68
CA LEU A 30 -21.03 -27.36 30.33
C LEU A 30 -21.53 -26.42 31.43
N ALA A 31 -22.43 -26.90 32.31
CA ALA A 31 -23.01 -26.12 33.40
C ALA A 31 -21.96 -25.57 34.38
N ASP A 32 -20.88 -26.33 34.58
CA ASP A 32 -19.76 -25.98 35.46
C ASP A 32 -18.56 -25.41 34.69
N SER A 33 -18.71 -25.17 33.38
CA SER A 33 -17.61 -24.65 32.58
C SER A 33 -17.24 -23.22 32.97
N ARG A 34 -15.93 -22.98 33.11
CA ARG A 34 -15.39 -21.64 33.39
C ARG A 34 -15.77 -20.64 32.30
N ALA A 35 -15.81 -21.08 31.04
CA ALA A 35 -16.20 -20.25 29.91
C ALA A 35 -17.66 -19.76 30.01
N LEU A 36 -18.60 -20.62 30.40
CA LEU A 36 -20.00 -20.24 30.61
C LEU A 36 -20.13 -19.25 31.77
N ASN A 37 -19.46 -19.51 32.89
CA ASN A 37 -19.48 -18.59 34.04
C ASN A 37 -18.90 -17.22 33.67
N ASN A 38 -17.73 -17.20 33.01
CA ASN A 38 -17.12 -15.97 32.53
C ASN A 38 -18.04 -15.22 31.55
N PHE A 39 -18.67 -15.93 30.60
CA PHE A 39 -19.61 -15.30 29.68
C PHE A 39 -20.81 -14.69 30.41
N LEU A 40 -21.35 -15.33 31.44
CA LEU A 40 -22.49 -14.77 32.18
C LEU A 40 -22.07 -13.60 33.08
N ASP A 41 -20.93 -13.72 33.77
CA ASP A 41 -20.56 -12.84 34.87
C ASP A 41 -19.60 -11.70 34.49
N ASP A 42 -18.88 -11.79 33.37
CA ASP A 42 -17.98 -10.73 32.88
C ASP A 42 -18.65 -9.95 31.73
N GLY A 43 -18.82 -8.64 31.92
CA GLY A 43 -19.38 -7.74 30.90
C GLY A 43 -18.56 -7.69 29.62
N ASN A 44 -17.24 -7.90 29.69
CA ASN A 44 -16.32 -7.79 28.55
C ASN A 44 -15.91 -9.15 27.97
N ALA A 45 -16.60 -10.24 28.33
CA ALA A 45 -16.31 -11.56 27.77
C ALA A 45 -16.57 -11.57 26.25
N THR A 46 -15.51 -11.57 25.45
CA THR A 46 -15.54 -11.84 24.01
C THR A 46 -15.54 -13.33 23.74
N VAL A 47 -16.32 -13.75 22.75
CA VAL A 47 -16.38 -15.15 22.30
C VAL A 47 -15.49 -15.30 21.08
N GLU A 48 -14.43 -16.10 21.20
CA GLU A 48 -13.59 -16.49 20.07
C GLU A 48 -14.14 -17.79 19.47
N PRO A 49 -14.60 -17.79 18.21
CA PRO A 49 -15.03 -19.01 17.54
C PRO A 49 -13.82 -19.91 17.28
N ASN A 50 -13.97 -21.21 17.59
CA ASN A 50 -12.95 -22.21 17.28
C ASN A 50 -13.18 -22.74 15.85
N GLU A 51 -12.19 -22.54 14.96
CA GLU A 51 -12.33 -22.66 13.50
C GLU A 51 -12.53 -24.10 12.96
N ASN A 52 -12.34 -25.13 13.80
CA ASN A 52 -12.26 -26.53 13.37
C ASN A 52 -13.55 -27.37 13.57
N LYS A 53 -14.75 -26.77 13.60
CA LYS A 53 -16.00 -27.52 13.86
C LYS A 53 -17.08 -27.27 12.80
N GLU A 54 -17.65 -28.36 12.29
CA GLU A 54 -18.69 -28.38 11.25
C GLU A 54 -20.03 -27.79 11.70
N GLN A 55 -20.37 -27.86 12.98
CA GLN A 55 -21.60 -27.27 13.52
C GLN A 55 -21.31 -26.58 14.85
N VAL A 56 -21.65 -25.29 14.92
CA VAL A 56 -21.37 -24.45 16.09
C VAL A 56 -22.58 -23.57 16.40
N ILE A 57 -22.87 -23.41 17.68
CA ILE A 57 -23.77 -22.38 18.19
C ILE A 57 -22.95 -21.37 18.98
N VAL A 58 -23.09 -20.09 18.65
CA VAL A 58 -22.35 -18.98 19.24
C VAL A 58 -23.34 -18.08 19.96
N PHE A 59 -23.03 -17.81 21.24
CA PHE A 59 -23.74 -16.83 22.06
C PHE A 59 -22.88 -15.58 22.15
N PHE A 60 -23.44 -14.41 21.91
CA PHE A 60 -22.71 -13.15 22.09
C PHE A 60 -23.60 -12.08 22.69
N LYS A 61 -22.98 -11.10 23.36
CA LYS A 61 -23.67 -10.01 24.03
C LYS A 61 -23.80 -8.80 23.11
N ILE A 62 -24.96 -8.15 23.14
CA ILE A 62 -25.18 -6.87 22.43
C ILE A 62 -24.48 -5.73 23.18
N ARG A 63 -24.52 -5.75 24.51
CA ARG A 63 -23.92 -4.75 25.40
C ARG A 63 -22.95 -5.41 26.36
N PRO A 64 -21.85 -4.72 26.73
CA PRO A 64 -20.82 -5.27 27.62
C PRO A 64 -21.28 -5.26 29.09
N ASP A 65 -22.35 -5.98 29.37
CA ASP A 65 -23.02 -6.05 30.67
C ASP A 65 -23.03 -7.48 31.22
N VAL A 66 -23.10 -7.59 32.54
CA VAL A 66 -23.34 -8.86 33.22
C VAL A 66 -24.72 -9.39 32.82
N ILE A 67 -24.83 -10.68 32.52
CA ILE A 67 -26.12 -11.30 32.20
C ILE A 67 -26.89 -11.52 33.49
N THR A 68 -28.10 -10.99 33.53
CA THR A 68 -29.09 -11.17 34.60
C THR A 68 -30.32 -11.89 34.03
N PRO A 69 -31.19 -12.48 34.88
CA PRO A 69 -32.45 -13.07 34.42
C PRO A 69 -33.32 -12.10 33.60
N ASP A 70 -33.23 -10.79 33.88
CA ASP A 70 -34.05 -9.76 33.22
C ASP A 70 -33.53 -9.36 31.83
N ASN A 71 -32.20 -9.40 31.62
CA ASN A 71 -31.58 -8.96 30.37
C ASN A 71 -31.25 -10.11 29.41
N LEU A 72 -31.41 -11.36 29.85
CA LEU A 72 -31.07 -12.58 29.12
C LEU A 72 -31.54 -12.58 27.66
N HIS A 73 -32.82 -12.34 27.42
CA HIS A 73 -33.45 -12.43 26.09
C HIS A 73 -33.19 -11.20 25.20
N ASN A 74 -32.77 -10.08 25.81
CA ASN A 74 -32.59 -8.81 25.10
C ASN A 74 -31.11 -8.47 24.89
N ASN A 75 -30.21 -9.11 25.62
CA ASN A 75 -28.77 -8.86 25.53
C ASN A 75 -28.00 -10.04 24.92
N ILE A 76 -28.52 -11.26 24.95
CA ILE A 76 -27.88 -12.41 24.29
C ILE A 76 -28.47 -12.59 22.89
N ILE A 77 -27.60 -12.60 21.88
CA ILE A 77 -27.92 -13.10 20.54
C ILE A 77 -27.32 -14.49 20.37
N VAL A 78 -28.07 -15.34 19.70
CA VAL A 78 -27.68 -16.70 19.36
C VAL A 78 -27.52 -16.76 17.85
N SER A 79 -26.33 -17.19 17.38
CA SER A 79 -26.06 -17.43 15.97
C SER A 79 -25.55 -18.85 15.79
N SER A 80 -26.18 -19.58 14.88
CA SER A 80 -25.73 -20.91 14.49
C SER A 80 -24.89 -20.85 13.22
N MET A 81 -23.85 -21.66 13.14
CA MET A 81 -23.01 -21.86 11.98
C MET A 81 -23.06 -23.34 11.58
N VAL A 82 -23.31 -23.59 10.30
CA VAL A 82 -23.39 -24.94 9.72
C VAL A 82 -22.43 -25.01 8.54
N ASP A 83 -21.60 -26.05 8.55
CA ASP A 83 -20.54 -26.42 7.61
C ASP A 83 -19.41 -25.39 7.48
N SER A 84 -19.74 -24.17 7.03
CA SER A 84 -18.79 -23.11 6.71
C SER A 84 -19.32 -21.74 7.16
N PRO A 85 -18.45 -20.87 7.74
CA PRO A 85 -18.78 -19.48 8.03
C PRO A 85 -19.25 -18.72 6.78
N LEU A 86 -18.65 -19.02 5.62
CA LEU A 86 -18.98 -18.37 4.35
C LEU A 86 -20.40 -18.72 3.89
N ASN A 87 -20.76 -20.00 3.98
CA ASN A 87 -22.10 -20.49 3.63
C ASN A 87 -23.18 -19.92 4.58
N THR A 88 -22.89 -19.98 5.88
CA THR A 88 -23.79 -19.42 6.91
C THR A 88 -24.00 -17.92 6.71
N LEU A 89 -22.92 -17.17 6.45
CA LEU A 89 -23.02 -15.72 6.21
C LEU A 89 -23.78 -15.41 4.92
N TYR A 90 -23.51 -16.13 3.83
CA TYR A 90 -24.26 -15.95 2.58
C TYR A 90 -25.76 -16.12 2.79
N HIS A 91 -26.18 -17.23 3.42
CA HIS A 91 -27.61 -17.46 3.65
C HIS A 91 -28.21 -16.51 4.70
N ALA A 92 -27.45 -16.10 5.72
CA ALA A 92 -27.91 -15.08 6.65
C ALA A 92 -28.15 -13.74 5.94
N VAL A 93 -27.22 -13.30 5.09
CA VAL A 93 -27.37 -12.09 4.29
C VAL A 93 -28.52 -12.25 3.31
N GLN A 94 -28.50 -13.27 2.44
CA GLN A 94 -29.48 -13.47 1.38
C GLN A 94 -30.91 -13.70 1.89
N LYS A 95 -31.10 -14.50 2.95
CA LYS A 95 -32.44 -14.94 3.37
C LYS A 95 -33.03 -14.08 4.49
N VAL A 96 -32.20 -13.41 5.28
CA VAL A 96 -32.65 -12.62 6.43
C VAL A 96 -32.38 -11.15 6.21
N TYR A 97 -31.11 -10.74 6.10
CA TYR A 97 -30.77 -9.32 6.15
C TYR A 97 -31.06 -8.55 4.86
N ALA A 98 -30.76 -9.11 3.68
CA ALA A 98 -30.99 -8.46 2.40
C ALA A 98 -32.48 -8.20 2.15
N PRO A 99 -33.42 -9.16 2.33
CA PRO A 99 -34.85 -8.88 2.21
C PRO A 99 -35.33 -7.85 3.24
N LEU A 100 -34.88 -7.94 4.49
CA LEU A 100 -35.31 -7.00 5.55
C LEU A 100 -34.80 -5.57 5.34
N MET A 101 -33.63 -5.40 4.72
CA MET A 101 -32.95 -4.11 4.54
C MET A 101 -33.11 -3.51 3.15
N LEU A 102 -33.38 -4.33 2.11
CA LEU A 102 -33.46 -3.89 0.71
C LEU A 102 -34.88 -3.96 0.13
N GLU A 103 -35.69 -4.96 0.51
CA GLU A 103 -37.07 -5.06 0.03
C GLU A 103 -37.99 -4.10 0.83
N ASP A 104 -39.09 -3.64 0.23
CA ASP A 104 -39.98 -2.55 0.69
C ASP A 104 -40.48 -2.71 2.15
N GLY A 105 -39.65 -2.27 3.10
CA GLY A 105 -39.88 -2.38 4.53
C GLY A 105 -39.60 -1.07 5.28
N LYS A 106 -39.90 -1.07 6.59
CA LYS A 106 -39.61 0.07 7.48
C LYS A 106 -38.12 0.47 7.47
N TRP A 107 -37.23 -0.49 7.23
CA TRP A 107 -35.78 -0.30 7.29
C TRP A 107 -35.19 0.15 5.94
N SER A 108 -35.68 -0.37 4.81
CA SER A 108 -35.18 0.03 3.48
C SER A 108 -35.34 1.52 3.19
N ARG A 109 -36.39 2.16 3.72
CA ARG A 109 -36.62 3.62 3.59
C ARG A 109 -35.65 4.49 4.39
N ASN A 110 -35.06 3.95 5.45
CA ASN A 110 -34.11 4.64 6.32
C ASN A 110 -32.65 4.29 6.00
N LEU A 111 -32.44 3.30 5.13
CA LEU A 111 -31.11 2.89 4.70
C LEU A 111 -30.62 3.82 3.58
N ASP A 112 -29.42 4.36 3.76
CA ASP A 112 -28.69 5.07 2.73
C ASP A 112 -28.51 4.17 1.49
N PRO A 113 -28.77 4.67 0.27
CA PRO A 113 -28.50 3.96 -0.99
C PRO A 113 -27.09 3.34 -1.07
N LYS A 114 -26.07 3.97 -0.47
CA LYS A 114 -24.71 3.39 -0.43
C LYS A 114 -24.67 2.10 0.38
N LEU A 115 -25.34 2.04 1.52
CA LEU A 115 -25.41 0.84 2.35
C LEU A 115 -26.22 -0.26 1.66
N GLN A 116 -27.25 0.11 0.89
CA GLN A 116 -27.97 -0.84 0.05
C GLN A 116 -27.08 -1.47 -1.03
N SER A 117 -26.25 -0.65 -1.71
CA SER A 117 -25.25 -1.13 -2.68
C SER A 117 -24.27 -2.12 -2.03
N LEU A 118 -23.74 -1.78 -0.86
CA LEU A 118 -22.79 -2.62 -0.13
C LEU A 118 -23.38 -3.98 0.26
N ILE A 119 -24.65 -4.04 0.66
CA ILE A 119 -25.32 -5.32 1.00
C ILE A 119 -25.49 -6.18 -0.27
N SER A 120 -25.89 -5.58 -1.38
CA SER A 120 -26.02 -6.27 -2.66
C SER A 120 -24.66 -6.76 -3.19
N GLU A 121 -23.61 -5.95 -3.09
CA GLU A 121 -22.23 -6.32 -3.45
C GLU A 121 -21.71 -7.44 -2.55
N LEU A 122 -21.98 -7.38 -1.25
CA LEU A 122 -21.63 -8.43 -0.30
C LEU A 122 -22.34 -9.75 -0.63
N GLU A 123 -23.65 -9.72 -0.89
CA GLU A 123 -24.40 -10.91 -1.29
C GLU A 123 -23.83 -11.52 -2.59
N ALA A 124 -23.57 -10.68 -3.59
CA ALA A 124 -23.00 -11.11 -4.87
C ALA A 124 -21.61 -11.72 -4.70
N GLY A 125 -20.74 -11.07 -3.91
CA GLY A 125 -19.38 -11.55 -3.64
C GLY A 125 -19.35 -12.85 -2.85
N LEU A 126 -20.19 -12.96 -1.81
CA LEU A 126 -20.36 -14.20 -1.05
C LEU A 126 -20.89 -15.33 -1.94
N GLY A 127 -21.87 -15.03 -2.81
CA GLY A 127 -22.42 -16.01 -3.76
C GLY A 127 -21.39 -16.47 -4.79
N ALA A 128 -20.52 -15.59 -5.27
CA ALA A 128 -19.42 -15.94 -6.16
C ALA A 128 -18.36 -16.82 -5.46
N ALA A 129 -18.01 -16.49 -4.23
CA ALA A 129 -17.09 -17.30 -3.42
C ALA A 129 -17.66 -18.71 -3.15
N MET A 130 -18.97 -18.83 -2.91
CA MET A 130 -19.64 -20.13 -2.76
C MET A 130 -19.61 -20.97 -4.05
N ARG A 131 -19.84 -20.37 -5.21
CA ARG A 131 -19.76 -21.07 -6.51
C ARG A 131 -18.36 -21.64 -6.80
N LYS A 132 -17.30 -20.99 -6.30
CA LYS A 132 -15.93 -21.52 -6.41
C LYS A 132 -15.68 -22.74 -5.53
N GLN A 133 -16.31 -22.80 -4.36
CA GLN A 133 -16.21 -23.97 -3.46
C GLN A 133 -17.08 -25.13 -3.95
N ASP A 134 -18.27 -24.83 -4.46
CA ASP A 134 -19.21 -25.82 -5.01
C ASP A 134 -19.77 -25.35 -6.36
N PRO A 135 -19.27 -25.91 -7.49
CA PRO A 135 -19.75 -25.58 -8.83
C PRO A 135 -21.23 -25.89 -9.08
N SER A 136 -21.87 -26.71 -8.23
CA SER A 136 -23.31 -27.02 -8.33
C SER A 136 -24.20 -25.95 -7.70
N PHE A 137 -23.61 -25.02 -6.93
CA PHE A 137 -24.32 -23.98 -6.21
C PHE A 137 -24.97 -22.95 -7.15
N ARG A 138 -26.31 -22.87 -7.11
CA ARG A 138 -27.09 -21.85 -7.84
C ARG A 138 -27.63 -20.82 -6.85
N GLY A 139 -26.91 -19.71 -6.69
CA GLY A 139 -27.38 -18.55 -5.91
C GLY A 139 -28.50 -17.76 -6.59
N ARG A 140 -29.03 -16.72 -5.93
CA ARG A 140 -30.00 -15.75 -6.50
C ARG A 140 -29.27 -14.79 -7.44
N GLY A 141 -28.88 -15.26 -8.61
CA GLY A 141 -28.43 -14.42 -9.72
C GLY A 141 -29.37 -14.65 -10.89
N LYS A 142 -29.95 -13.59 -11.45
CA LYS A 142 -30.51 -13.70 -12.81
C LYS A 142 -29.33 -14.07 -13.71
N GLU A 143 -29.46 -15.15 -14.48
CA GLU A 143 -28.45 -15.62 -15.45
C GLU A 143 -28.12 -14.58 -16.55
N ASP A 144 -28.75 -13.40 -16.52
CA ASP A 144 -28.76 -12.38 -17.57
C ASP A 144 -28.30 -10.99 -17.08
N ASP A 145 -27.78 -10.88 -15.85
CA ASP A 145 -27.32 -9.58 -15.30
C ASP A 145 -25.84 -9.37 -15.63
N SER A 146 -25.56 -8.95 -16.87
CA SER A 146 -24.22 -8.70 -17.42
C SER A 146 -23.39 -7.67 -16.61
N ASP A 147 -24.05 -6.90 -15.74
CA ASP A 147 -23.48 -5.79 -14.98
C ASP A 147 -23.24 -6.11 -13.49
N ASN A 148 -23.40 -7.37 -13.04
CA ASN A 148 -23.12 -7.73 -11.64
C ASN A 148 -21.62 -7.87 -11.35
N LEU A 149 -20.95 -6.71 -11.25
CA LEU A 149 -19.51 -6.58 -10.93
C LEU A 149 -19.12 -7.23 -9.61
N GLY A 150 -20.06 -7.35 -8.66
CA GLY A 150 -19.82 -7.98 -7.34
C GLY A 150 -19.44 -9.46 -7.41
N SER A 151 -19.66 -10.13 -8.55
CA SER A 151 -19.22 -11.50 -8.76
C SER A 151 -17.74 -11.65 -9.16
N ILE A 152 -17.09 -10.55 -9.54
CA ILE A 152 -15.73 -10.53 -10.08
C ILE A 152 -14.79 -10.08 -8.97
N LEU A 153 -14.11 -11.03 -8.33
CA LEU A 153 -13.28 -10.81 -7.14
C LEU A 153 -11.78 -11.07 -7.38
N SER A 154 -11.43 -11.64 -8.52
CA SER A 154 -10.05 -11.79 -9.00
C SER A 154 -9.97 -11.56 -10.51
N PRO A 155 -8.78 -11.29 -11.07
CA PRO A 155 -8.63 -11.14 -12.51
C PRO A 155 -9.02 -12.39 -13.29
N VAL A 156 -8.78 -13.57 -12.69
CA VAL A 156 -9.20 -14.85 -13.24
C VAL A 156 -10.72 -14.90 -13.42
N ASP A 157 -11.51 -14.28 -12.53
CA ASP A 157 -12.97 -14.24 -12.65
C ASP A 157 -13.41 -13.42 -13.87
N GLU A 158 -12.73 -12.29 -14.13
CA GLU A 158 -12.98 -11.46 -15.32
C GLU A 158 -12.68 -12.26 -16.61
N PHE A 159 -11.54 -12.96 -16.64
CA PHE A 159 -11.15 -13.77 -17.80
C PHE A 159 -12.11 -14.93 -18.05
N GLN A 160 -12.57 -15.59 -16.98
CA GLN A 160 -13.56 -16.65 -17.05
C GLN A 160 -14.92 -16.14 -17.53
N TYR A 161 -15.36 -14.98 -17.04
CA TYR A 161 -16.60 -14.34 -17.49
C TYR A 161 -16.62 -14.13 -19.01
N TRP A 162 -15.57 -13.51 -19.56
CA TRP A 162 -15.48 -13.32 -21.01
C TRP A 162 -15.29 -14.65 -21.76
N GLY A 163 -14.55 -15.60 -21.19
CA GLY A 163 -14.41 -16.96 -21.72
C GLY A 163 -15.75 -17.67 -21.88
N ASP A 164 -16.63 -17.59 -20.89
CA ASP A 164 -17.96 -18.20 -20.97
C ASP A 164 -18.88 -17.47 -21.94
N LEU A 165 -18.81 -16.14 -21.98
CA LEU A 165 -19.62 -15.33 -22.89
C LEU A 165 -19.19 -15.47 -24.36
N SER A 166 -17.90 -15.73 -24.62
CA SER A 166 -17.35 -15.93 -25.98
C SER A 166 -18.00 -17.06 -26.77
N LYS A 167 -18.65 -18.00 -26.08
CA LYS A 167 -19.41 -19.10 -26.71
C LYS A 167 -20.66 -18.60 -27.44
N ARG A 168 -21.10 -17.37 -27.16
CA ARG A 168 -22.36 -16.77 -27.66
C ARG A 168 -22.20 -15.35 -28.20
N ASP A 169 -21.13 -14.64 -27.84
CA ASP A 169 -20.85 -13.25 -28.22
C ASP A 169 -19.44 -13.13 -28.84
N GLU A 170 -19.35 -12.70 -30.10
CA GLU A 170 -18.08 -12.49 -30.81
C GLU A 170 -17.23 -11.39 -30.17
N ARG A 171 -17.84 -10.36 -29.57
CA ARG A 171 -17.12 -9.32 -28.80
C ARG A 171 -16.38 -9.92 -27.63
N ALA A 172 -17.02 -10.86 -26.92
CA ALA A 172 -16.40 -11.53 -25.79
C ALA A 172 -15.20 -12.39 -26.23
N ALA A 173 -15.25 -13.00 -27.42
CA ALA A 173 -14.11 -13.70 -27.99
C ALA A 173 -12.91 -12.75 -28.25
N THR A 174 -13.16 -11.54 -28.76
CA THR A 174 -12.11 -10.52 -28.92
C THR A 174 -11.48 -10.14 -27.58
N TYR A 175 -12.27 -9.91 -26.52
CA TYR A 175 -11.71 -9.61 -25.19
C TYR A 175 -10.91 -10.77 -24.60
N VAL A 176 -11.31 -12.02 -24.82
CA VAL A 176 -10.52 -13.19 -24.42
C VAL A 176 -9.15 -13.19 -25.09
N ASP A 177 -9.08 -12.87 -26.39
CA ASP A 177 -7.81 -12.78 -27.11
C ASP A 177 -6.92 -11.63 -26.59
N LEU A 178 -7.51 -10.47 -26.28
CA LEU A 178 -6.79 -9.33 -25.71
C LEU A 178 -6.27 -9.60 -24.28
N PHE A 179 -6.99 -10.40 -23.48
CA PHE A 179 -6.54 -10.78 -22.13
C PHE A 179 -5.59 -11.98 -22.10
N LYS A 180 -5.42 -12.69 -23.21
CA LYS A 180 -4.56 -13.88 -23.31
C LYS A 180 -3.12 -13.66 -22.81
N PRO A 181 -2.45 -12.51 -23.05
CA PRO A 181 -1.08 -12.28 -22.57
C PRO A 181 -0.94 -12.34 -21.04
N VAL A 182 -1.99 -11.99 -20.29
CA VAL A 182 -1.94 -11.87 -18.82
C VAL A 182 -2.71 -12.97 -18.08
N SER A 183 -3.63 -13.65 -18.77
CA SER A 183 -4.57 -14.59 -18.15
C SER A 183 -3.87 -15.75 -17.41
N LYS A 184 -2.85 -16.35 -18.05
CA LYS A 184 -2.10 -17.47 -17.45
C LYS A 184 -1.34 -17.05 -16.20
N ASP A 185 -0.70 -15.89 -16.25
CA ASP A 185 0.20 -15.42 -15.20
C ASP A 185 -0.60 -14.99 -13.96
N PHE A 186 -1.75 -14.34 -14.13
CA PHE A 186 -2.67 -14.09 -13.01
C PHE A 186 -3.25 -15.38 -12.41
N GLY A 187 -3.42 -16.44 -13.20
CA GLY A 187 -3.80 -17.77 -12.70
C GLY A 187 -2.68 -18.45 -11.88
N GLY A 188 -1.43 -18.11 -12.14
CA GLY A 188 -0.23 -18.64 -11.48
C GLY A 188 0.50 -17.65 -10.57
N LEU A 189 -0.14 -16.52 -10.22
CA LEU A 189 0.49 -15.36 -9.58
C LEU A 189 1.30 -15.74 -8.34
N ASP A 190 0.78 -16.66 -7.55
CA ASP A 190 1.35 -17.12 -6.28
C ASP A 190 2.76 -17.72 -6.40
N ALA A 191 3.03 -18.37 -7.53
CA ALA A 191 4.30 -19.02 -7.82
C ALA A 191 5.36 -18.07 -8.40
N MET A 192 4.96 -16.87 -8.84
CA MET A 192 5.85 -15.91 -9.49
C MET A 192 6.79 -15.21 -8.50
N SER A 193 7.97 -14.82 -9.00
CA SER A 193 8.88 -13.95 -8.24
C SER A 193 8.42 -12.49 -8.28
N LEU A 194 8.92 -11.66 -7.36
CA LEU A 194 8.59 -10.22 -7.33
C LEU A 194 9.01 -9.51 -8.63
N GLN A 195 10.08 -9.96 -9.28
CA GLN A 195 10.54 -9.40 -10.55
C GLN A 195 9.59 -9.76 -11.70
N ASP A 196 9.16 -11.02 -11.79
CA ASP A 196 8.23 -11.45 -12.84
C ASP A 196 6.86 -10.75 -12.69
N VAL A 197 6.43 -10.47 -11.46
CA VAL A 197 5.18 -9.72 -11.21
C VAL A 197 5.31 -8.26 -11.64
N MET A 198 6.50 -7.66 -11.54
CA MET A 198 6.74 -6.32 -12.06
C MET A 198 6.58 -6.28 -13.60
N GLU A 199 7.10 -7.29 -14.30
CA GLU A 199 6.91 -7.42 -15.76
C GLU A 199 5.43 -7.68 -16.10
N LEU A 200 4.72 -8.51 -15.32
CA LEU A 200 3.29 -8.74 -15.48
C LEU A 200 2.48 -7.43 -15.37
N VAL A 201 2.85 -6.53 -14.46
CA VAL A 201 2.19 -5.21 -14.33
C VAL A 201 2.32 -4.40 -15.63
N ASP A 202 3.48 -4.43 -16.28
CA ASP A 202 3.70 -3.73 -17.55
C ASP A 202 2.88 -4.35 -18.68
N ILE A 203 2.87 -5.69 -18.79
CA ILE A 203 2.05 -6.40 -19.79
C ILE A 203 0.56 -6.14 -19.56
N THR A 204 0.14 -6.02 -18.29
CA THR A 204 -1.24 -5.70 -17.93
C THR A 204 -1.64 -4.29 -18.34
N GLN A 205 -0.73 -3.32 -18.28
CA GLN A 205 -0.98 -1.97 -18.80
C GLN A 205 -1.39 -2.02 -20.27
N ASP A 206 -0.62 -2.72 -21.10
CA ASP A 206 -0.86 -2.83 -22.54
C ASP A 206 -2.17 -3.57 -22.82
N ALA A 207 -2.43 -4.69 -22.14
CA ALA A 207 -3.67 -5.45 -22.29
C ALA A 207 -4.92 -4.62 -21.94
N LEU A 208 -4.87 -3.81 -20.86
CA LEU A 208 -5.97 -2.93 -20.51
C LEU A 208 -6.16 -1.80 -21.53
N ASP A 209 -5.07 -1.24 -22.05
CA ASP A 209 -5.13 -0.18 -23.07
C ASP A 209 -5.76 -0.70 -24.37
N ASP A 210 -5.38 -1.90 -24.80
CA ASP A 210 -5.93 -2.57 -25.98
C ASP A 210 -7.43 -2.86 -25.81
N VAL A 211 -7.84 -3.38 -24.65
CA VAL A 211 -9.26 -3.63 -24.35
C VAL A 211 -10.07 -2.34 -24.36
N TRP A 212 -9.54 -1.26 -23.76
CA TRP A 212 -10.23 0.03 -23.73
C TRP A 212 -10.38 0.66 -25.12
N LYS A 213 -9.38 0.47 -25.98
CA LYS A 213 -9.33 0.98 -27.37
C LYS A 213 -10.04 0.08 -28.38
N CYS A 214 -10.56 -1.08 -27.96
CA CYS A 214 -11.37 -1.94 -28.79
C CYS A 214 -12.73 -1.26 -29.10
N ILE A 215 -12.84 -0.70 -30.31
CA ILE A 215 -14.03 0.04 -30.79
C ILE A 215 -14.80 -0.73 -31.87
N GLU A 216 -14.42 -1.98 -32.15
CA GLU A 216 -15.05 -2.83 -33.17
C GLU A 216 -16.47 -3.26 -32.77
N TYR A 217 -16.74 -3.28 -31.46
CA TYR A 217 -18.01 -3.67 -30.86
C TYR A 217 -18.45 -2.65 -29.80
N ASP A 218 -19.49 -2.99 -29.02
CA ASP A 218 -19.91 -2.20 -27.86
C ASP A 218 -18.74 -1.93 -26.90
N LEU A 219 -18.59 -0.67 -26.52
CA LEU A 219 -17.46 -0.16 -25.75
C LEU A 219 -17.40 -0.79 -24.35
N TYR A 220 -16.19 -1.09 -23.90
CA TYR A 220 -15.96 -1.64 -22.57
C TYR A 220 -16.38 -0.62 -21.49
N PRO A 221 -17.34 -0.91 -20.60
CA PRO A 221 -17.88 0.12 -19.70
C PRO A 221 -16.87 0.71 -18.72
N GLU A 222 -16.87 2.05 -18.56
CA GLU A 222 -16.01 2.77 -17.61
C GLU A 222 -16.11 2.22 -16.16
N PRO A 223 -17.31 1.97 -15.59
CA PRO A 223 -17.42 1.43 -14.23
C PRO A 223 -16.82 0.03 -14.10
N ARG A 224 -16.96 -0.81 -15.13
CA ARG A 224 -16.38 -2.15 -15.16
C ARG A 224 -14.85 -2.09 -15.21
N MET A 225 -14.29 -1.19 -16.02
CA MET A 225 -12.83 -1.03 -16.13
C MET A 225 -12.24 -0.55 -14.80
N LYS A 226 -12.90 0.41 -14.16
CA LYS A 226 -12.54 0.88 -12.83
C LYS A 226 -12.54 -0.27 -11.81
N HIS A 227 -13.62 -1.05 -11.77
CA HIS A 227 -13.72 -2.23 -10.91
C HIS A 227 -12.62 -3.24 -11.20
N PHE A 228 -12.32 -3.50 -12.47
CA PHE A 228 -11.29 -4.45 -12.85
C PHE A 228 -9.88 -3.98 -12.42
N MET A 229 -9.60 -2.68 -12.50
CA MET A 229 -8.37 -2.09 -11.93
C MET A 229 -8.24 -2.32 -10.43
N ASP A 230 -9.35 -2.24 -9.69
CA ASP A 230 -9.39 -2.54 -8.24
C ASP A 230 -9.17 -4.03 -7.96
N VAL A 231 -9.78 -4.90 -8.75
CA VAL A 231 -9.65 -6.35 -8.63
C VAL A 231 -8.21 -6.81 -8.88
N ILE A 232 -7.54 -6.23 -9.88
CA ILE A 232 -6.11 -6.46 -10.14
C ILE A 232 -5.29 -5.92 -8.97
N GLY A 233 -5.52 -4.67 -8.55
CA GLY A 233 -4.80 -4.04 -7.44
C GLY A 233 -4.93 -4.83 -6.13
N GLY A 234 -6.13 -5.33 -5.82
CA GLY A 234 -6.37 -6.20 -4.66
C GLY A 234 -5.72 -7.58 -4.78
N SER A 235 -5.53 -8.10 -5.99
CA SER A 235 -4.83 -9.37 -6.21
C SER A 235 -3.31 -9.22 -6.07
N LEU A 236 -2.74 -8.14 -6.60
CA LEU A 236 -1.34 -7.77 -6.37
C LEU A 236 -1.07 -7.51 -4.88
N GLY A 237 -1.95 -6.78 -4.20
CA GLY A 237 -1.83 -6.52 -2.76
C GLY A 237 -1.82 -7.81 -1.92
N ARG A 238 -2.76 -8.73 -2.19
CA ARG A 238 -2.80 -10.05 -1.52
C ARG A 238 -1.55 -10.88 -1.80
N TYR A 239 -1.07 -10.88 -3.04
CA TYR A 239 0.16 -11.57 -3.42
C TYR A 239 1.36 -11.04 -2.61
N ILE A 240 1.52 -9.71 -2.55
CA ILE A 240 2.58 -9.04 -1.79
C ILE A 240 2.49 -9.39 -0.30
N GLN A 241 1.30 -9.28 0.29
CA GLN A 241 1.08 -9.62 1.70
C GLN A 241 1.47 -11.07 1.99
N ARG A 242 1.12 -12.02 1.12
CA ARG A 242 1.50 -13.41 1.33
C ARG A 242 3.01 -13.61 1.17
N LYS A 243 3.64 -13.08 0.11
CA LYS A 243 5.09 -13.21 -0.09
C LYS A 243 5.89 -12.64 1.08
N LEU A 244 5.52 -11.47 1.58
CA LEU A 244 6.18 -10.85 2.72
C LEU A 244 5.88 -11.55 4.06
N SER A 245 4.75 -12.26 4.18
CA SER A 245 4.42 -13.01 5.41
C SER A 245 5.32 -14.22 5.65
N GLU A 246 6.00 -14.69 4.60
CA GLU A 246 7.00 -15.76 4.69
C GLU A 246 8.33 -15.28 5.30
N GLU A 247 8.51 -13.96 5.43
CA GLU A 247 9.71 -13.33 5.97
C GLU A 247 9.48 -12.72 7.37
N ASP A 248 10.50 -12.79 8.22
CA ASP A 248 10.52 -12.02 9.46
C ASP A 248 10.95 -10.57 9.18
N LEU A 249 9.96 -9.69 9.04
CA LEU A 249 10.17 -8.28 8.71
C LEU A 249 10.96 -7.51 9.78
N TRP A 250 10.95 -7.95 11.05
CA TRP A 250 11.50 -7.19 12.17
C TRP A 250 12.84 -7.72 12.67
N MET A 251 13.01 -9.05 12.75
CA MET A 251 14.25 -9.67 13.23
C MET A 251 15.00 -10.43 12.13
N GLY A 252 14.44 -10.52 10.91
CA GLY A 252 15.13 -11.09 9.75
C GLY A 252 16.36 -10.30 9.32
N LYS A 253 17.18 -10.90 8.44
CA LYS A 253 18.38 -10.24 7.90
C LYS A 253 18.02 -8.99 7.12
N PHE A 254 18.68 -7.87 7.40
CA PHE A 254 18.34 -6.57 6.81
C PHE A 254 18.38 -6.56 5.28
N GLY A 255 19.42 -7.11 4.65
CA GLY A 255 19.60 -7.09 3.19
C GLY A 255 18.41 -7.67 2.43
N PRO A 256 18.09 -8.97 2.60
CA PRO A 256 16.96 -9.61 1.94
C PRO A 256 15.62 -8.93 2.23
N VAL A 257 15.31 -8.66 3.50
CA VAL A 257 14.04 -8.03 3.89
C VAL A 257 13.88 -6.65 3.24
N LYS A 258 14.96 -5.86 3.17
CA LYS A 258 14.96 -4.56 2.51
C LYS A 258 14.68 -4.70 1.01
N GLU A 259 15.28 -5.69 0.34
CA GLU A 259 15.06 -5.92 -1.09
C GLU A 259 13.62 -6.37 -1.36
N SER A 260 13.08 -7.31 -0.58
CA SER A 260 11.68 -7.75 -0.67
C SER A 260 10.69 -6.60 -0.46
N LEU A 261 10.88 -5.79 0.60
CA LEU A 261 10.04 -4.62 0.87
C LEU A 261 10.12 -3.57 -0.27
N ARG A 262 11.32 -3.28 -0.79
CA ARG A 262 11.49 -2.34 -1.90
C ARG A 262 10.79 -2.80 -3.17
N SER A 263 10.94 -4.07 -3.52
CA SER A 263 10.29 -4.66 -4.68
C SER A 263 8.77 -4.64 -4.52
N ALA A 264 8.27 -4.96 -3.32
CA ALA A 264 6.84 -4.89 -3.01
C ALA A 264 6.26 -3.46 -3.16
N VAL A 265 6.91 -2.45 -2.58
CA VAL A 265 6.53 -1.02 -2.75
C VAL A 265 6.56 -0.65 -4.24
N SER A 266 7.58 -1.09 -4.98
CA SER A 266 7.73 -0.77 -6.40
C SER A 266 6.59 -1.35 -7.26
N ILE A 267 6.12 -2.57 -6.97
CA ILE A 267 4.96 -3.17 -7.64
C ILE A 267 3.69 -2.37 -7.35
N CYS A 268 3.46 -2.01 -6.08
CA CYS A 268 2.31 -1.19 -5.69
C CYS A 268 2.31 0.16 -6.42
N ASP A 269 3.44 0.86 -6.43
CA ASP A 269 3.57 2.18 -7.03
C ASP A 269 3.50 2.11 -8.56
N ARG A 270 4.06 1.07 -9.17
CA ARG A 270 3.96 0.85 -10.62
C ARG A 270 2.51 0.66 -11.04
N TRP A 271 1.74 -0.18 -10.35
CA TRP A 271 0.33 -0.39 -10.68
C TRP A 271 -0.50 0.89 -10.51
N GLN A 272 -0.27 1.65 -9.43
CA GLN A 272 -0.91 2.96 -9.25
C GLN A 272 -0.57 3.91 -10.41
N GLY A 273 0.70 3.98 -10.81
CA GLY A 273 1.14 4.80 -11.94
C GLY A 273 0.55 4.36 -13.27
N VAL A 274 0.37 3.05 -13.49
CA VAL A 274 -0.33 2.48 -14.65
C VAL A 274 -1.77 2.98 -14.70
N CYS A 275 -2.54 2.82 -13.62
CA CYS A 275 -3.93 3.29 -13.55
C CYS A 275 -4.04 4.80 -13.79
N GLU A 276 -3.16 5.60 -13.18
CA GLU A 276 -3.16 7.05 -13.38
C GLU A 276 -2.81 7.44 -14.81
N THR A 277 -1.85 6.75 -15.43
CA THR A 277 -1.42 7.03 -16.81
C THR A 277 -2.51 6.68 -17.81
N LEU A 278 -3.11 5.48 -17.67
CA LEU A 278 -4.22 5.05 -18.54
C LEU A 278 -5.39 6.03 -18.47
N THR A 279 -5.87 6.33 -17.26
CA THR A 279 -7.10 7.14 -17.07
C THR A 279 -6.87 8.64 -17.23
N GLY A 280 -5.68 9.13 -16.87
CA GLY A 280 -5.33 10.56 -16.88
C GLY A 280 -4.65 11.05 -18.15
N GLN A 281 -3.92 10.18 -18.86
CA GLN A 281 -3.14 10.55 -20.04
C GLN A 281 -3.64 9.86 -21.30
N PHE A 282 -3.73 8.53 -21.32
CA PHE A 282 -4.00 7.81 -22.57
C PHE A 282 -5.48 7.91 -22.96
N TRP A 283 -6.37 7.47 -22.09
CA TRP A 283 -7.80 7.37 -22.37
C TRP A 283 -8.50 8.71 -22.28
N LYS A 284 -8.00 9.67 -21.50
CA LYS A 284 -8.58 11.03 -21.44
C LYS A 284 -8.54 11.72 -22.81
N HIS A 285 -7.51 11.45 -23.61
CA HIS A 285 -7.30 12.04 -24.92
C HIS A 285 -7.76 11.14 -26.08
N PHE A 286 -8.26 9.93 -25.79
CA PHE A 286 -8.74 9.01 -26.81
C PHE A 286 -10.17 9.35 -27.24
N LYS A 287 -10.31 10.01 -28.41
CA LYS A 287 -11.59 10.59 -28.85
C LYS A 287 -12.74 9.59 -29.04
N ALA A 288 -12.44 8.36 -29.48
CA ALA A 288 -13.48 7.38 -29.79
C ALA A 288 -14.13 6.80 -28.52
N HIS A 289 -13.37 6.71 -27.43
CA HIS A 289 -13.85 6.21 -26.15
C HIS A 289 -13.13 6.92 -24.99
N PRO A 290 -13.46 8.20 -24.73
CA PRO A 290 -12.73 8.99 -23.76
C PRO A 290 -13.09 8.59 -22.33
N TRP A 291 -12.09 8.53 -21.45
CA TRP A 291 -12.31 8.37 -20.00
C TRP A 291 -13.00 9.62 -19.44
N LYS A 292 -14.24 9.49 -18.97
CA LYS A 292 -15.02 10.65 -18.50
C LYS A 292 -14.67 11.01 -17.07
N GLY A 293 -14.40 10.01 -16.23
CA GLY A 293 -14.01 10.19 -14.84
C GLY A 293 -12.72 10.98 -14.60
N GLU A 294 -12.43 11.18 -13.32
CA GLU A 294 -11.14 11.71 -12.86
C GLU A 294 -10.04 10.65 -13.02
N ARG A 295 -8.79 11.08 -12.78
CA ARG A 295 -7.66 10.17 -12.69
C ARG A 295 -7.92 9.14 -11.59
N TYR A 296 -7.64 7.89 -11.90
CA TYR A 296 -7.96 6.78 -11.02
C TYR A 296 -6.71 6.09 -10.48
N THR A 297 -6.71 5.80 -9.18
CA THR A 297 -5.73 4.92 -8.53
C THR A 297 -6.41 4.06 -7.46
N PRO A 298 -6.08 2.76 -7.35
CA PRO A 298 -6.64 1.89 -6.31
C PRO A 298 -6.18 2.31 -4.90
N ASP A 299 -7.09 2.88 -4.11
CA ASP A 299 -6.81 3.46 -2.79
C ASP A 299 -6.25 2.43 -1.78
N ASN A 300 -6.77 1.20 -1.78
CA ASN A 300 -6.28 0.14 -0.90
C ASN A 300 -4.82 -0.23 -1.17
N LEU A 301 -4.42 -0.27 -2.45
CA LEU A 301 -3.04 -0.60 -2.82
C LEU A 301 -2.09 0.55 -2.47
N LYS A 302 -2.53 1.80 -2.67
CA LYS A 302 -1.80 2.99 -2.23
C LYS A 302 -1.48 2.95 -0.74
N LYS A 303 -2.51 2.69 0.07
CA LYS A 303 -2.39 2.59 1.53
C LYS A 303 -1.49 1.44 1.99
N LEU A 304 -1.54 0.30 1.29
CA LEU A 304 -0.59 -0.80 1.51
C LEU A 304 0.84 -0.36 1.17
N SER A 305 1.06 0.33 0.05
CA SER A 305 2.37 0.87 -0.35
C SER A 305 2.94 1.78 0.72
N GLU A 306 2.14 2.75 1.20
CA GLU A 306 2.53 3.68 2.27
C GLU A 306 2.93 2.93 3.55
N ARG A 307 2.18 1.89 3.93
CA ARG A 307 2.52 1.05 5.08
C ARG A 307 3.84 0.30 4.91
N LEU A 308 4.06 -0.29 3.73
CA LEU A 308 5.29 -1.03 3.44
C LEU A 308 6.51 -0.10 3.41
N ASP A 309 6.36 1.10 2.88
CA ASP A 309 7.42 2.12 2.87
C ASP A 309 7.76 2.61 4.28
N GLU A 310 6.77 2.74 5.16
CA GLU A 310 7.00 3.05 6.58
C GLU A 310 7.80 1.94 7.29
N ILE A 311 7.45 0.67 7.07
CA ILE A 311 8.20 -0.49 7.60
C ILE A 311 9.63 -0.49 7.07
N LEU A 312 9.80 -0.29 5.77
CA LEU A 312 11.11 -0.19 5.12
C LEU A 312 11.94 0.94 5.72
N THR A 313 11.33 2.11 5.95
CA THR A 313 11.99 3.28 6.55
C THR A 313 12.43 2.97 7.98
N LEU A 314 11.58 2.37 8.81
CA LEU A 314 11.92 1.95 10.18
C LEU A 314 13.11 0.99 10.18
N ARG A 315 13.14 0.03 9.26
CA ARG A 315 14.23 -0.94 9.12
C ARG A 315 15.54 -0.29 8.65
N ILE A 316 15.47 0.63 7.67
CA ILE A 316 16.64 1.39 7.21
C ILE A 316 17.21 2.25 8.34
N VAL A 317 16.35 2.97 9.06
CA VAL A 317 16.74 3.79 10.21
C VAL A 317 17.45 2.90 11.23
N HIS A 318 16.82 1.81 11.66
CA HIS A 318 17.39 0.92 12.67
C HIS A 318 18.76 0.34 12.27
N GLU A 319 18.92 -0.11 11.02
CA GLU A 319 20.21 -0.57 10.50
C GLU A 319 21.28 0.53 10.56
N GLN A 320 20.93 1.76 10.18
CA GLN A 320 21.86 2.89 10.24
C GLN A 320 22.22 3.24 11.69
N GLN A 321 21.27 3.13 12.62
CA GLN A 321 21.52 3.34 14.06
C GLN A 321 22.53 2.33 14.60
N ILE A 322 22.33 1.03 14.34
CA ILE A 322 23.24 -0.03 14.78
C ILE A 322 24.64 0.18 14.21
N ARG A 323 24.78 0.57 12.94
CA ARG A 323 26.08 0.81 12.30
C ARG A 323 26.87 1.97 12.93
N LEU A 324 26.20 2.98 13.48
CA LEU A 324 26.84 4.15 14.10
C LEU A 324 27.17 3.94 15.59
N LEU A 325 26.49 3.00 16.24
CA LEU A 325 26.68 2.68 17.65
C LEU A 325 27.70 1.54 17.82
N SER A 326 28.54 1.65 18.84
CA SER A 326 29.38 0.54 19.30
C SER A 326 28.53 -0.55 19.95
N SER A 327 29.04 -1.78 20.02
CA SER A 327 28.33 -2.90 20.65
C SER A 327 27.99 -2.65 22.13
N GLN A 328 28.76 -1.81 22.83
CA GLN A 328 28.47 -1.42 24.20
C GLN A 328 27.29 -0.44 24.27
N GLU A 329 27.30 0.60 23.44
CA GLU A 329 26.20 1.57 23.36
C GLU A 329 24.88 0.91 22.94
N GLN A 330 24.93 -0.06 22.02
CA GLN A 330 23.76 -0.84 21.60
C GLN A 330 23.11 -1.60 22.77
N LYS A 331 23.93 -2.19 23.66
CA LYS A 331 23.44 -2.89 24.85
C LYS A 331 22.86 -1.92 25.88
N GLU A 332 23.56 -0.82 26.14
CA GLU A 332 23.13 0.21 27.10
C GLU A 332 21.80 0.85 26.69
N LEU A 333 21.61 1.08 25.39
CA LEU A 333 20.40 1.68 24.83
C LEU A 333 19.34 0.65 24.42
N ARG A 334 19.58 -0.65 24.64
CA ARG A 334 18.67 -1.77 24.31
C ARG A 334 18.15 -1.73 22.88
N THR A 335 19.03 -1.48 21.91
CA THR A 335 18.61 -1.35 20.50
C THR A 335 18.02 -2.64 19.95
N ASN A 336 18.38 -3.80 20.48
CA ASN A 336 17.80 -5.10 20.14
C ASN A 336 16.29 -5.21 20.43
N GLU A 337 15.77 -4.37 21.32
CA GLU A 337 14.36 -4.33 21.71
C GLU A 337 13.55 -3.26 20.95
N ALA A 338 14.17 -2.58 19.97
CA ALA A 338 13.56 -1.43 19.29
C ALA A 338 12.17 -1.74 18.71
N PHE A 339 12.01 -2.90 18.05
CA PHE A 339 10.75 -3.28 17.41
C PHE A 339 9.71 -3.91 18.35
N ASN A 340 9.96 -3.98 19.67
CA ASN A 340 9.01 -4.55 20.61
C ASN A 340 7.66 -3.82 20.64
N SER A 341 7.65 -2.53 20.27
CA SER A 341 6.43 -1.72 20.14
C SER A 341 5.44 -2.27 19.10
N PHE A 342 5.90 -3.09 18.16
CA PHE A 342 5.09 -3.68 17.10
C PHE A 342 4.66 -5.13 17.40
N LEU A 343 5.03 -5.69 18.55
CA LEU A 343 4.67 -7.06 18.92
C LEU A 343 3.14 -7.21 19.00
N GLY A 344 2.63 -8.30 18.43
CA GLY A 344 1.19 -8.59 18.38
C GLY A 344 0.42 -7.84 17.29
N LEU A 345 1.06 -6.93 16.55
CA LEU A 345 0.47 -6.32 15.37
C LEU A 345 0.85 -7.12 14.12
N ASN A 346 -0.10 -7.26 13.19
CA ASN A 346 0.21 -7.74 11.85
C ASN A 346 0.59 -6.54 10.95
N PRO A 347 1.88 -6.35 10.62
CA PRO A 347 2.34 -5.18 9.87
C PRO A 347 1.83 -5.15 8.42
N LEU A 348 1.50 -6.31 7.85
CA LEU A 348 1.07 -6.46 6.46
C LEU A 348 -0.43 -6.26 6.27
N GLN A 349 -1.22 -6.37 7.35
CA GLN A 349 -2.66 -6.13 7.32
C GLN A 349 -2.99 -4.66 7.56
N TYR A 350 -2.96 -3.90 6.47
CA TYR A 350 -3.54 -2.57 6.46
C TYR A 350 -5.08 -2.64 6.42
N ASN A 351 -5.72 -1.96 7.37
CA ASN A 351 -7.15 -1.67 7.36
C ASN A 351 -7.37 -0.34 8.10
N PRO A 352 -8.30 0.55 7.67
CA PRO A 352 -8.69 1.73 8.43
C PRO A 352 -8.92 1.50 9.94
N TYR A 353 -9.44 0.33 10.33
CA TYR A 353 -9.66 -0.01 11.74
C TYR A 353 -8.37 -0.34 12.52
N THR A 354 -7.33 -0.84 11.85
CA THR A 354 -6.03 -1.18 12.48
C THR A 354 -5.03 -0.03 12.42
N GLN A 355 -5.27 0.99 11.59
CA GLN A 355 -4.39 2.16 11.45
C GLN A 355 -4.14 2.90 12.77
N PRO A 356 -5.12 3.15 13.66
CA PRO A 356 -4.87 3.85 14.92
C PRO A 356 -3.93 3.08 15.84
N LEU A 357 -4.07 1.75 15.91
CA LEU A 357 -3.19 0.87 16.69
C LEU A 357 -1.76 0.91 16.15
N TRP A 358 -1.61 0.89 14.83
CA TRP A 358 -0.30 1.05 14.21
C TRP A 358 0.34 2.40 14.52
N ASN A 359 -0.40 3.50 14.35
CA ASN A 359 0.11 4.84 14.65
C ASN A 359 0.56 4.96 16.13
N ALA A 360 -0.16 4.32 17.05
CA ALA A 360 0.23 4.26 18.46
C ALA A 360 1.53 3.47 18.67
N ALA A 361 1.70 2.35 17.97
CA ALA A 361 2.94 1.56 18.01
C ALA A 361 4.14 2.31 17.43
N VAL A 362 3.96 3.03 16.32
CA VAL A 362 5.00 3.91 15.74
C VAL A 362 5.37 5.03 16.73
N ALA A 363 4.39 5.69 17.33
CA ALA A 363 4.64 6.72 18.34
C ALA A 363 5.35 6.16 19.59
N GLN A 364 5.05 4.92 19.99
CA GLN A 364 5.74 4.24 21.07
C GLN A 364 7.20 3.91 20.69
N TYR A 365 7.43 3.40 19.48
CA TYR A 365 8.77 3.19 18.92
C TYR A 365 9.59 4.49 18.96
N ASP A 366 9.02 5.60 18.48
CA ASP A 366 9.70 6.90 18.46
C ASP A 366 10.11 7.37 19.86
N ARG A 367 9.25 7.17 20.86
CA ARG A 367 9.56 7.50 22.26
C ARG A 367 10.69 6.65 22.82
N VAL A 368 10.65 5.34 22.59
CA VAL A 368 11.68 4.40 23.05
C VAL A 368 13.03 4.68 22.38
N MET A 369 13.01 5.06 21.10
CA MET A 369 14.22 5.31 20.31
C MET A 369 14.77 6.74 20.43
N ALA A 370 14.08 7.66 21.11
CA ALA A 370 14.55 9.03 21.28
C ALA A 370 15.96 9.16 21.91
N PRO A 371 16.35 8.38 22.95
CA PRO A 371 17.71 8.42 23.49
C PRO A 371 18.77 7.93 22.50
N VAL A 372 18.41 6.95 21.67
CA VAL A 372 19.27 6.43 20.59
C VAL A 372 19.51 7.53 19.54
N GLU A 373 18.45 8.22 19.14
CA GLU A 373 18.53 9.32 18.17
C GLU A 373 19.39 10.49 18.68
N GLN A 374 19.28 10.87 19.96
CA GLN A 374 20.13 11.90 20.56
C GLN A 374 21.61 11.53 20.49
N LYS A 375 21.96 10.27 20.83
CA LYS A 375 23.34 9.79 20.76
C LYS A 375 23.87 9.78 19.32
N ILE A 376 23.02 9.38 18.37
CA ILE A 376 23.36 9.33 16.95
C ILE A 376 23.55 10.73 16.38
N ALA A 377 22.70 11.70 16.76
CA ALA A 377 22.88 13.08 16.34
C ALA A 377 24.28 13.59 16.72
N VAL A 378 24.73 13.36 17.96
CA VAL A 378 26.08 13.75 18.39
C VAL A 378 27.17 13.10 17.53
N LYS A 379 27.06 11.81 17.24
CA LYS A 379 28.04 11.10 16.40
C LYS A 379 28.05 11.59 14.95
N LEU A 380 26.87 11.77 14.36
CA LEU A 380 26.74 12.28 12.99
C LEU A 380 27.35 13.68 12.88
N LYS A 381 27.08 14.58 13.85
CA LYS A 381 27.70 15.90 13.88
C LYS A 381 29.22 15.83 13.88
N GLN A 382 29.80 14.97 14.71
CA GLN A 382 31.26 14.78 14.76
C GLN A 382 31.81 14.26 13.43
N GLN A 383 31.14 13.29 12.81
CA GLN A 383 31.53 12.73 11.51
C GLN A 383 31.45 13.78 10.39
N LEU A 384 30.36 14.56 10.35
CA LEU A 384 30.15 15.58 9.31
C LEU A 384 31.09 16.78 9.47
N LYS A 385 31.43 17.16 10.70
CA LYS A 385 32.41 18.21 10.96
C LYS A 385 33.77 17.91 10.31
N GLY A 386 34.16 16.64 10.26
CA GLY A 386 35.39 16.21 9.59
C GLY A 386 35.38 16.37 8.06
N LEU A 387 34.21 16.64 7.46
CA LEU A 387 34.01 16.80 6.02
C LEU A 387 33.72 18.25 5.62
N GLU A 388 33.76 19.18 6.58
CA GLU A 388 33.65 20.62 6.29
C GLU A 388 34.73 21.05 5.30
N GLY A 389 34.34 21.80 4.27
CA GLY A 389 35.23 22.20 3.18
C GLY A 389 35.28 21.22 1.99
N TYR A 390 34.62 20.06 2.07
CA TYR A 390 34.47 19.12 0.96
C TYR A 390 33.00 18.91 0.60
N PRO A 391 32.33 19.86 -0.08
CA PRO A 391 30.86 19.90 -0.08
C PRO A 391 30.21 18.71 -0.78
N GLN A 392 30.87 18.12 -1.79
CA GLN A 392 30.38 16.92 -2.47
C GLN A 392 30.51 15.67 -1.59
N GLN A 393 31.55 15.56 -0.76
CA GLN A 393 31.68 14.46 0.19
C GLN A 393 30.68 14.64 1.34
N LEU A 394 30.53 15.87 1.83
CA LEU A 394 29.54 16.23 2.83
C LEU A 394 28.12 15.88 2.34
N LEU A 395 27.76 16.30 1.12
CA LEU A 395 26.46 15.97 0.51
C LEU A 395 26.23 14.46 0.41
N ARG A 396 27.24 13.68 -0.01
CA ARG A 396 27.15 12.22 -0.09
C ARG A 396 26.90 11.57 1.27
N GLU A 397 27.52 12.07 2.33
CA GLU A 397 27.30 11.55 3.68
C GLU A 397 25.91 11.95 4.22
N PHE A 398 25.43 13.15 3.91
CA PHE A 398 24.04 13.55 4.14
C PHE A 398 23.04 12.65 3.38
N GLN A 399 23.31 12.32 2.12
CA GLN A 399 22.48 11.39 1.34
C GLN A 399 22.51 9.97 1.92
N ARG A 400 23.67 9.50 2.39
CA ARG A 400 23.83 8.18 2.99
C ARG A 400 22.95 8.01 4.22
N TYR A 401 22.87 9.02 5.07
CA TYR A 401 22.09 9.03 6.30
C TYR A 401 20.77 9.81 6.17
N LYS A 402 20.25 9.97 4.96
CA LYS A 402 19.06 10.79 4.70
C LYS A 402 17.85 10.40 5.55
N GLU A 403 17.60 9.10 5.73
CA GLU A 403 16.44 8.63 6.50
C GLU A 403 16.61 8.92 8.00
N LEU A 404 17.84 8.84 8.53
CA LEU A 404 18.12 9.31 9.89
C LEU A 404 17.95 10.82 10.03
N ILE A 405 18.48 11.60 9.09
CA ILE A 405 18.46 13.07 9.16
C ILE A 405 17.04 13.63 9.02
N LYS A 406 16.13 12.88 8.38
CA LYS A 406 14.70 13.21 8.33
C LYS A 406 13.95 12.96 9.63
N ARG A 407 14.49 12.15 10.56
CA ARG A 407 13.85 11.89 11.85
C ARG A 407 13.79 13.17 12.65
N GLN A 408 12.62 13.46 13.23
CA GLN A 408 12.32 14.76 13.84
C GLN A 408 13.37 15.22 14.86
N ASN A 409 13.83 14.34 15.76
CA ASN A 409 14.82 14.70 16.77
C ASN A 409 16.19 15.00 16.15
N ILE A 410 16.65 14.15 15.22
CA ILE A 410 17.95 14.32 14.56
C ILE A 410 17.92 15.57 13.68
N ASN A 411 16.85 15.77 12.92
CA ASN A 411 16.65 16.93 12.06
C ASN A 411 16.76 18.26 12.83
N ARG A 412 16.07 18.33 13.98
CA ARG A 412 16.11 19.49 14.89
C ARG A 412 17.49 19.70 15.49
N ASP A 413 18.15 18.62 15.90
CA ASP A 413 19.44 18.74 16.57
C ASP A 413 20.54 19.15 15.57
N MET A 414 20.43 18.79 14.29
CA MET A 414 21.46 19.01 13.26
C MET A 414 21.26 20.25 12.38
N VAL A 415 20.50 21.26 12.85
CA VAL A 415 20.23 22.49 12.06
C VAL A 415 21.51 23.18 11.63
N SER A 416 22.49 23.35 12.51
CA SER A 416 23.78 24.00 12.19
C SER A 416 24.53 23.30 11.06
N GLU A 417 24.59 21.98 11.09
CA GLU A 417 25.30 21.18 10.09
C GLU A 417 24.58 21.22 8.74
N ARG A 418 23.24 21.25 8.77
CA ARG A 418 22.40 21.41 7.57
C ARG A 418 22.57 22.80 6.94
N GLU A 419 22.63 23.86 7.76
CA GLU A 419 22.94 25.22 7.30
C GLU A 419 24.34 25.33 6.70
N THR A 420 25.34 24.68 7.30
CA THR A 420 26.70 24.59 6.76
C THR A 420 26.73 23.93 5.39
N LEU A 421 26.02 22.79 5.22
CA LEU A 421 25.90 22.15 3.91
C LEU A 421 25.22 23.08 2.90
N LEU A 422 24.10 23.72 3.27
CA LEU A 422 23.38 24.64 2.39
C LEU A 422 24.27 25.81 1.94
N GLY A 423 25.06 26.38 2.87
CA GLY A 423 26.02 27.44 2.58
C GLY A 423 27.08 26.98 1.57
N GLN A 424 27.65 25.79 1.77
CA GLN A 424 28.63 25.22 0.85
C GLN A 424 28.04 24.90 -0.52
N LEU A 425 26.82 24.34 -0.61
CA LEU A 425 26.14 24.08 -1.89
C LEU A 425 25.82 25.38 -2.63
N THR A 426 25.44 26.44 -1.90
CA THR A 426 25.21 27.77 -2.49
C THR A 426 26.49 28.33 -3.11
N VAL A 427 27.64 28.15 -2.44
CA VAL A 427 28.95 28.53 -3.01
C VAL A 427 29.25 27.71 -4.25
N GLN A 428 28.98 26.39 -4.23
CA GLN A 428 29.19 25.53 -5.40
C GLN A 428 28.34 25.91 -6.61
N ILE A 429 27.09 26.33 -6.41
CA ILE A 429 26.25 26.82 -7.53
C ILE A 429 26.88 28.06 -8.16
N ARG A 430 27.36 29.01 -7.35
CA ARG A 430 28.04 30.22 -7.86
C ARG A 430 29.35 29.89 -8.57
N GLU A 431 30.14 28.97 -8.03
CA GLU A 431 31.36 28.50 -8.69
C GLU A 431 31.05 27.81 -10.02
N ALA A 432 29.96 27.04 -10.11
CA ALA A 432 29.52 26.41 -11.34
C ALA A 432 29.03 27.45 -12.37
N GLU A 433 28.32 28.48 -11.94
CA GLU A 433 27.91 29.61 -12.80
C GLU A 433 29.12 30.37 -13.34
N ASP A 434 30.08 30.71 -12.47
CA ASP A 434 31.32 31.36 -12.86
C ASP A 434 32.16 30.51 -13.82
N ASP A 435 32.28 29.20 -13.57
CA ASP A 435 33.00 28.27 -14.44
C ASP A 435 32.30 28.13 -15.80
N PHE A 436 30.96 28.05 -15.81
CA PHE A 436 30.18 28.08 -17.04
C PHE A 436 30.47 29.35 -17.85
N GLN A 437 30.34 30.53 -17.23
CA GLN A 437 30.55 31.81 -17.90
C GLN A 437 32.00 32.00 -18.39
N LYS A 438 33.00 31.46 -17.67
CA LYS A 438 34.41 31.49 -18.10
C LYS A 438 34.68 30.59 -19.29
N ARG A 439 33.97 29.46 -19.42
CA ARG A 439 34.14 28.48 -20.50
C ARG A 439 33.35 28.81 -21.75
N THR A 440 32.18 29.44 -21.60
CA THR A 440 31.29 29.83 -22.71
C THR A 440 31.49 31.28 -23.15
N GLY A 441 32.04 32.14 -22.28
CA GLY A 441 32.34 33.52 -22.61
C GLY A 441 33.48 33.64 -23.63
N GLN A 442 33.32 34.52 -24.62
CA GLN A 442 34.33 34.90 -25.63
C GLN A 442 35.51 35.71 -25.03
N ARG A 443 36.00 35.37 -23.84
CA ARG A 443 37.16 36.05 -23.24
C ARG A 443 38.45 35.37 -23.68
N ALA A 444 39.32 36.14 -24.35
CA ALA A 444 40.68 35.73 -24.69
C ALA A 444 41.41 35.25 -23.42
N GLY A 445 41.82 33.97 -23.41
CA GLY A 445 42.54 33.34 -22.30
C GLY A 445 41.71 32.48 -21.34
N GLY A 446 40.41 32.30 -21.57
CA GLY A 446 39.58 31.35 -20.81
C GLY A 446 39.97 29.89 -21.05
N LYS A 447 39.89 29.02 -20.02
CA LYS A 447 39.97 27.58 -20.23
C LYS A 447 38.74 27.17 -21.06
N GLY A 448 38.95 26.71 -22.29
CA GLY A 448 37.86 26.20 -23.13
C GLY A 448 37.12 25.01 -22.49
N ILE A 449 35.98 24.64 -23.07
CA ILE A 449 35.21 23.46 -22.65
C ILE A 449 36.11 22.21 -22.73
N PRO A 450 36.13 21.32 -21.71
CA PRO A 450 36.99 20.13 -21.71
C PRO A 450 36.73 19.27 -22.94
N LYS A 451 37.76 18.97 -23.75
CA LYS A 451 37.60 18.17 -24.98
C LYS A 451 37.48 16.68 -24.67
N GLY A 452 36.34 16.08 -24.99
CA GLY A 452 36.20 14.62 -25.05
C GLY A 452 37.04 14.03 -26.19
N LYS A 453 37.45 12.77 -26.05
CA LYS A 453 38.16 12.05 -27.12
C LYS A 453 37.22 11.90 -28.33
N ASN A 454 37.64 12.39 -29.50
CA ASN A 454 36.94 12.26 -30.79
C ASN A 454 35.53 12.87 -30.85
N LEU A 455 35.20 13.87 -30.02
CA LEU A 455 33.91 14.58 -30.10
C LEU A 455 34.06 15.90 -30.87
N PRO A 456 33.18 16.19 -31.86
CA PRO A 456 33.08 17.52 -32.44
C PRO A 456 32.80 18.57 -31.36
N GLU A 457 33.28 19.81 -31.57
CA GLU A 457 33.20 20.89 -30.57
C GLU A 457 31.76 21.19 -30.11
N ILE A 458 30.81 21.16 -31.04
CA ILE A 458 29.39 21.33 -30.75
C ILE A 458 28.88 20.20 -29.84
N VAL A 459 29.17 18.94 -30.18
CA VAL A 459 28.77 17.77 -29.37
C VAL A 459 29.40 17.82 -27.99
N ASN A 460 30.67 18.22 -27.91
CA ASN A 460 31.40 18.36 -26.66
C ASN A 460 30.79 19.46 -25.75
N SER A 461 30.32 20.55 -26.35
CA SER A 461 29.61 21.63 -25.65
C SER A 461 28.25 21.16 -25.12
N ILE A 462 27.48 20.44 -25.93
CA ILE A 462 26.19 19.84 -25.51
C ILE A 462 26.40 18.88 -24.34
N VAL A 463 27.37 17.98 -24.44
CA VAL A 463 27.66 17.01 -23.38
C VAL A 463 28.04 17.71 -22.09
N TYR A 464 28.88 18.74 -22.15
CA TYR A 464 29.27 19.53 -20.98
C TYR A 464 28.07 20.21 -20.30
N VAL A 465 27.20 20.85 -21.09
CA VAL A 465 25.98 21.50 -20.57
C VAL A 465 25.06 20.46 -19.92
N ARG A 466 24.76 19.36 -20.62
CA ARG A 466 23.90 18.27 -20.12
C ARG A 466 24.42 17.63 -18.83
N GLN A 467 25.73 17.43 -18.73
CA GLN A 467 26.35 16.90 -17.51
C GLN A 467 26.24 17.90 -16.34
N THR A 468 26.38 19.20 -16.63
CA THR A 468 26.26 20.25 -15.63
C THR A 468 24.81 20.40 -15.14
N GLU A 469 23.85 20.38 -16.06
CA GLU A 469 22.40 20.34 -15.77
C GLU A 469 22.06 19.16 -14.87
N ALA A 470 22.39 17.93 -15.29
CA ALA A 470 22.05 16.72 -14.54
C ALA A 470 22.63 16.73 -13.11
N ARG A 471 23.88 17.18 -12.95
CA ARG A 471 24.52 17.31 -11.63
C ARG A 471 23.84 18.36 -10.75
N LEU A 472 23.42 19.48 -11.34
CA LEU A 472 22.73 20.56 -10.63
C LEU A 472 21.33 20.12 -10.20
N GLU A 473 20.57 19.48 -11.09
CA GLU A 473 19.25 18.91 -10.77
C GLU A 473 19.33 17.88 -9.64
N GLU A 474 20.30 16.96 -9.69
CA GLU A 474 20.51 15.96 -8.62
C GLU A 474 20.82 16.63 -7.27
N THR A 475 21.68 17.66 -7.29
CA THR A 475 22.04 18.43 -6.09
C THR A 475 20.82 19.17 -5.53
N MET A 476 20.02 19.81 -6.39
CA MET A 476 18.82 20.55 -6.00
C MET A 476 17.75 19.64 -5.42
N LYS A 477 17.49 18.49 -6.05
CA LYS A 477 16.52 17.48 -5.57
C LYS A 477 16.93 16.92 -4.20
N THR A 478 18.22 16.67 -4.02
CA THR A 478 18.76 16.21 -2.73
C THR A 478 18.62 17.30 -1.66
N ALA A 479 18.99 18.54 -2.00
CA ALA A 479 18.91 19.68 -1.10
C ALA A 479 17.46 19.98 -0.70
N GLU A 480 16.49 19.86 -1.61
CA GLU A 480 15.06 19.99 -1.30
C GLU A 480 14.64 19.02 -0.20
N THR A 481 15.01 17.75 -0.37
CA THR A 481 14.63 16.67 0.54
C THR A 481 15.24 16.83 1.93
N LEU A 482 16.44 17.41 2.04
CA LEU A 482 17.22 17.46 3.28
C LEU A 482 17.26 18.84 3.94
N LEU A 483 17.02 19.91 3.18
CA LEU A 483 17.28 21.30 3.57
C LEU A 483 16.10 22.24 3.25
N GLY A 484 15.01 21.72 2.66
CA GLY A 484 13.89 22.53 2.15
C GLY A 484 13.19 23.42 3.18
N ASP A 485 13.19 23.01 4.45
CA ASP A 485 12.64 23.73 5.60
C ASP A 485 13.54 24.88 6.12
N LEU A 486 14.80 24.95 5.68
CA LEU A 486 15.72 26.00 6.13
C LEU A 486 15.38 27.35 5.47
N ALA A 487 15.48 28.44 6.24
CA ALA A 487 15.19 29.79 5.75
C ALA A 487 16.04 30.19 4.53
N GLY A 488 17.30 29.76 4.48
CA GLY A 488 18.21 30.02 3.36
C GLY A 488 17.89 29.25 2.08
N TYR A 489 17.08 28.20 2.14
CA TYR A 489 16.85 27.29 1.02
C TYR A 489 16.20 27.98 -0.19
N LYS A 490 15.28 28.91 0.06
CA LYS A 490 14.61 29.68 -1.01
C LYS A 490 15.59 30.40 -1.94
N LYS A 491 16.67 30.95 -1.37
CA LYS A 491 17.71 31.62 -2.16
C LYS A 491 18.51 30.61 -2.97
N PHE A 492 18.94 29.52 -2.36
CA PHE A 492 19.63 28.42 -3.04
C PHE A 492 18.81 27.87 -4.22
N TYR A 493 17.51 27.63 -4.00
CA TYR A 493 16.59 27.13 -5.01
C TYR A 493 16.49 28.10 -6.20
N LYS A 494 16.36 29.40 -5.92
CA LYS A 494 16.33 30.44 -6.96
C LYS A 494 17.64 30.50 -7.74
N ASP A 495 18.78 30.59 -7.05
CA ASP A 495 20.11 30.67 -7.67
C ASP A 495 20.35 29.43 -8.57
N GLY A 496 19.94 28.23 -8.12
CA GLY A 496 20.03 26.99 -8.91
C GLY A 496 19.13 26.97 -10.15
N HIS A 497 17.87 27.40 -10.03
CA HIS A 497 16.96 27.48 -11.17
C HIS A 497 17.36 28.53 -12.20
N ASP A 498 17.89 29.67 -11.75
CA ASP A 498 18.40 30.70 -12.66
C ASP A 498 19.63 30.17 -13.43
N LEU A 499 20.51 29.40 -12.78
CA LEU A 499 21.61 28.71 -13.46
C LEU A 499 21.12 27.64 -14.44
N LEU A 500 20.13 26.82 -14.09
CA LEU A 500 19.53 25.85 -15.03
C LEU A 500 18.98 26.56 -16.27
N ARG A 501 18.24 27.65 -16.09
CA ARG A 501 17.73 28.45 -17.20
C ARG A 501 18.88 29.00 -18.06
N ASN A 502 19.96 29.49 -17.44
CA ASN A 502 21.13 30.00 -18.17
C ASN A 502 21.85 28.89 -18.96
N LEU A 503 21.92 27.68 -18.43
CA LEU A 503 22.48 26.50 -19.11
C LEU A 503 21.66 26.13 -20.35
N GLU A 504 20.33 26.11 -20.24
CA GLU A 504 19.42 25.84 -21.36
C GLU A 504 19.58 26.89 -22.48
N HIS A 505 19.59 28.18 -22.12
CA HIS A 505 19.73 29.27 -23.09
C HIS A 505 21.13 29.36 -23.69
N GLY A 506 22.18 29.16 -22.88
CA GLY A 506 23.57 29.15 -23.32
C GLY A 506 23.91 27.96 -24.22
N GLY A 507 23.31 26.80 -23.95
CA GLY A 507 23.37 25.62 -24.81
C GLY A 507 22.74 25.89 -26.19
N MET A 508 21.56 26.53 -26.22
CA MET A 508 20.91 26.93 -27.49
C MET A 508 21.72 27.98 -28.27
N ASN A 509 22.29 28.97 -27.60
CA ASN A 509 23.09 30.00 -28.27
C ASN A 509 24.38 29.42 -28.89
N HIS A 510 25.08 28.49 -28.22
CA HIS A 510 26.24 27.80 -28.80
C HIS A 510 25.88 26.93 -30.02
N LEU A 511 24.70 26.30 -30.01
CA LEU A 511 24.16 25.57 -31.15
C LEU A 511 23.90 26.48 -32.36
N MET A 512 23.42 27.71 -32.13
CA MET A 512 23.14 28.68 -33.19
C MET A 512 24.41 29.38 -33.72
N THR A 513 25.40 29.65 -32.87
CA THR A 513 26.67 30.26 -33.31
C THR A 513 27.63 29.26 -33.99
N GLY A 514 27.36 27.95 -33.90
CA GLY A 514 28.14 26.89 -34.56
C GLY A 514 27.94 26.77 -36.08
N GLN A 515 27.04 27.56 -36.68
CA GLN A 515 26.99 27.74 -38.13
C GLN A 515 27.92 28.89 -38.54
N GLY A 516 29.23 28.63 -38.60
CA GLY A 516 30.15 29.67 -39.05
C GLY A 516 31.62 29.32 -38.97
N THR A 517 32.06 28.31 -39.74
CA THR A 517 33.30 28.32 -40.53
C THR A 517 33.41 26.99 -41.27
N PHE A 518 33.16 27.02 -42.58
CA PHE A 518 33.74 26.09 -43.55
C PHE A 518 35.11 26.62 -43.98
#